data_AF-A0A6N6VXN1-F1
#
_entry.id   AF-A0A6N6VXN1-F1
#
_cell.length_a   1.000
_cell.length_b   1.000
_cell.length_c   1.000
_cell.angle_alpha   90.00
_cell.angle_beta   90.00
_cell.angle_gamma   90.00
#
_symmetry.space_group_name_H-M   'P 1'
#
loop_
_entity.id
_entity.type
_entity.pdbx_description
1 polymer ?
#
loop_
_entity_poly.entity_id
_entity_poly.type
_entity_poly.pdbx_seq_one_letter_code
_entity_poly.pdbx_strand_id
1 'polypeptide(L)'
;MTKAISAADLDYLKLKNNLLNSVPQSGGGTPPNPAGKTEFQDLLEKGIKEVNTGAREAEKASMDLASGRSSNIHETMLAVTKAELGFNMMVQMRNKVIEAYQEVMRMQV
;
A
#
# COMPACT_ATOMS: atom_id res chain seq x y z
N MET A 1 -43.23 30.51 -37.28
CA MET A 1 -42.31 29.36 -37.27
C MET A 1 -41.27 29.58 -36.17
N THR A 2 -41.55 29.19 -34.93
CA THR A 2 -40.55 29.17 -33.85
C THR A 2 -41.02 28.11 -32.85
N LYS A 3 -40.45 26.90 -32.94
CA LYS A 3 -40.78 25.82 -32.01
C LYS A 3 -40.26 26.22 -30.62
N ALA A 4 -41.16 26.22 -29.63
CA ALA A 4 -40.80 26.31 -28.22
C ALA A 4 -39.79 25.20 -27.92
N ILE A 5 -38.65 25.56 -27.35
CA ILE A 5 -37.66 24.59 -26.85
C ILE A 5 -38.39 23.77 -25.78
N SER A 6 -38.57 22.48 -26.06
CA SER A 6 -39.36 21.58 -25.23
C SER A 6 -38.65 21.35 -23.90
N ALA A 7 -39.39 21.13 -22.81
CA ALA A 7 -38.81 20.81 -21.50
C ALA A 7 -37.87 19.59 -21.56
N ALA A 8 -38.11 18.68 -22.52
CA ALA A 8 -37.22 17.56 -22.81
C ALA A 8 -35.85 18.00 -23.37
N ASP A 9 -35.81 19.02 -24.23
CA ASP A 9 -34.56 19.55 -24.80
C ASP A 9 -33.69 20.23 -23.73
N LEU A 10 -34.32 20.85 -22.72
CA LEU A 10 -33.63 21.43 -21.58
C LEU A 10 -32.98 20.36 -20.68
N ASP A 11 -33.63 19.21 -20.54
CA ASP A 11 -33.11 18.09 -19.76
C ASP A 11 -31.95 17.40 -20.48
N TYR A 12 -32.01 17.31 -21.81
CA TYR A 12 -30.87 16.90 -22.64
C TYR A 12 -29.65 17.81 -22.46
N LEU A 13 -29.88 19.12 -22.31
CA LEU A 13 -28.80 20.08 -22.08
C LEU A 13 -28.15 19.89 -20.70
N LYS A 14 -28.96 19.63 -19.65
CA LYS A 14 -28.47 19.36 -18.29
C LYS A 14 -27.74 18.03 -18.21
N LEU A 15 -28.25 17.01 -18.87
CA LEU A 15 -27.63 15.69 -18.92
C LEU A 15 -26.27 15.77 -19.63
N LYS A 16 -26.16 16.49 -20.75
CA LYS A 16 -24.89 16.68 -21.45
C LYS A 16 -23.86 17.44 -20.62
N ASN A 17 -24.29 18.42 -19.83
CA ASN A 17 -23.39 19.19 -18.95
C ASN A 17 -22.84 18.32 -17.80
N ASN A 18 -23.65 17.40 -17.28
CA ASN A 18 -23.21 16.47 -16.24
C ASN A 18 -22.30 15.36 -16.79
N LEU A 19 -22.51 14.93 -18.04
CA LEU A 19 -21.65 13.95 -18.73
C LEU A 19 -20.31 14.55 -19.19
N LEU A 20 -20.22 15.86 -19.38
CA LEU A 20 -18.95 16.55 -19.66
C LEU A 20 -18.10 16.74 -18.39
N ASN A 21 -18.74 16.75 -17.21
CA ASN A 21 -18.10 16.92 -15.90
C ASN A 21 -17.69 15.59 -15.23
N SER A 22 -17.96 14.44 -15.84
CA SER A 22 -17.65 13.11 -15.29
C SER A 22 -16.49 12.39 -15.98
N VAL A 23 -15.61 13.12 -16.67
CA VAL A 23 -14.30 12.57 -17.04
C VAL A 23 -13.37 12.82 -15.86
N PRO A 24 -12.79 11.78 -15.22
CA PRO A 24 -11.72 11.99 -14.27
C PRO A 24 -10.56 12.66 -15.00
N GLN A 25 -10.41 13.96 -14.77
CA GLN A 25 -9.27 14.75 -15.19
C GLN A 25 -8.04 14.27 -14.39
N SER A 26 -7.48 13.14 -14.82
CA SER A 26 -6.11 12.76 -14.44
C SER A 26 -5.17 13.68 -15.20
N GLY A 27 -4.86 14.81 -14.58
CA GLY A 27 -3.97 15.82 -15.13
C GLY A 27 -4.00 17.10 -14.32
N GLY A 28 -3.09 17.21 -13.35
CA GLY A 28 -2.74 18.49 -12.73
C GLY A 28 -2.63 18.44 -11.21
N GLY A 29 -1.38 18.32 -10.73
CA GLY A 29 -0.87 18.80 -9.45
C GLY A 29 -1.88 18.99 -8.32
N THR A 30 -2.23 17.90 -7.64
CA THR A 30 -2.78 18.02 -6.30
C THR A 30 -1.63 18.40 -5.35
N PRO A 31 -1.73 19.49 -4.57
CA PRO A 31 -0.75 19.80 -3.54
C PRO A 31 -0.64 18.59 -2.59
N PRO A 32 0.56 18.29 -2.05
CA PRO A 32 0.77 17.11 -1.24
C PRO A 32 -0.14 17.17 -0.01
N ASN A 33 -1.17 16.33 -0.02
CA ASN A 33 -2.06 16.14 1.12
C ASN A 33 -1.20 15.62 2.29
N PRO A 34 -1.18 16.27 3.47
CA PRO A 34 -0.44 15.78 4.63
C PRO A 34 -0.87 14.38 5.10
N ALA A 35 -1.99 13.83 4.59
CA ALA A 35 -2.43 12.45 4.85
C ALA A 35 -1.44 11.37 4.35
N GLY A 36 -0.61 11.65 3.34
CA GLY A 36 0.34 10.64 2.82
C GLY A 36 1.45 10.24 3.81
N LYS A 37 1.71 11.06 4.84
CA LYS A 37 2.71 10.74 5.87
C LYS A 37 2.23 9.64 6.81
N THR A 38 0.93 9.61 7.14
CA THR A 38 0.34 8.62 8.03
C THR A 38 0.22 7.26 7.35
N GLU A 39 -0.24 7.23 6.08
CA GLU A 39 -0.43 5.98 5.34
C GLU A 39 0.87 5.17 5.18
N PHE A 40 2.00 5.83 4.92
CA PHE A 40 3.29 5.14 4.83
C PHE A 40 3.77 4.61 6.18
N GLN A 41 3.59 5.39 7.24
CA GLN A 41 3.93 4.97 8.60
C GLN A 41 3.11 3.73 9.00
N ASP A 42 1.81 3.75 8.74
CA ASP A 42 0.90 2.64 9.06
C ASP A 42 1.25 1.39 8.26
N LEU A 43 1.59 1.53 6.97
CA LEU A 43 2.05 0.44 6.14
C LEU A 43 3.38 -0.15 6.64
N LEU A 44 4.33 0.70 7.02
CA LEU A 44 5.61 0.28 7.58
C LEU A 44 5.41 -0.45 8.91
N GLU A 45 4.59 0.10 9.82
CA GLU A 45 4.29 -0.54 11.10
C GLU A 45 3.64 -1.91 10.91
N LYS A 46 2.69 -2.00 9.96
CA LYS A 46 2.07 -3.28 9.58
C LYS A 46 3.11 -4.27 9.04
N GLY A 47 3.99 -3.84 8.14
CA GLY A 47 5.06 -4.68 7.60
C GLY A 47 6.02 -5.20 8.68
N ILE A 48 6.39 -4.35 9.65
CA ILE A 48 7.22 -4.77 10.79
C ILE A 48 6.49 -5.82 11.64
N LYS A 49 5.20 -5.63 11.92
CA LYS A 49 4.39 -6.61 12.66
C LYS A 49 4.27 -7.94 11.91
N GLU A 50 4.11 -7.91 10.59
CA GLU A 50 4.04 -9.11 9.74
C GLU A 50 5.36 -9.90 9.79
N VAL A 51 6.50 -9.21 9.63
CA VAL A 51 7.83 -9.86 9.72
C VAL A 51 8.05 -10.47 11.11
N ASN A 52 7.69 -9.76 12.19
CA ASN A 52 7.79 -10.30 13.55
C ASN A 52 6.91 -11.53 13.74
N THR A 53 5.67 -11.49 13.23
CA THR A 53 4.75 -12.63 13.30
C THR A 53 5.33 -13.84 12.54
N GLY A 54 5.82 -13.63 11.31
CA GLY A 54 6.45 -14.68 10.52
C GLY A 54 7.71 -15.26 11.19
N ALA A 55 8.54 -14.43 11.83
CA ALA A 55 9.71 -14.88 12.58
C ALA A 55 9.33 -15.78 13.77
N ARG A 56 8.29 -15.42 14.52
CA ARG A 56 7.80 -16.23 15.66
C ARG A 56 7.15 -17.54 15.19
N GLU A 57 6.44 -17.52 14.07
CA GLU A 57 5.90 -18.74 13.45
C GLU A 57 7.01 -19.69 13.00
N ALA A 58 8.04 -19.16 12.35
CA ALA A 58 9.22 -19.93 11.95
C ALA A 58 9.96 -20.54 13.16
N GLU A 59 10.15 -19.78 14.23
CA GLU A 59 10.75 -20.25 15.47
C GLU A 59 9.94 -21.37 16.10
N LYS A 60 8.61 -21.19 16.21
CA LYS A 60 7.70 -22.20 16.75
C LYS A 60 7.74 -23.48 15.91
N ALA A 61 7.62 -23.36 14.59
CA ALA A 61 7.65 -24.51 13.68
C ALA A 61 8.98 -25.26 13.79
N SER A 62 10.10 -24.53 13.90
CA SER A 62 11.43 -25.12 14.09
C SER A 62 11.53 -25.87 15.42
N MET A 63 10.99 -25.31 16.49
CA MET A 63 10.98 -25.94 17.81
C MET A 63 10.07 -27.17 17.86
N ASP A 64 8.91 -27.12 17.20
CA ASP A 64 7.98 -28.25 17.10
C ASP A 64 8.57 -29.40 16.26
N LEU A 65 9.32 -29.08 15.20
CA LEU A 65 10.06 -30.07 14.42
C LEU A 65 11.20 -30.69 15.23
N ALA A 66 12.03 -29.87 15.89
CA ALA A 66 13.17 -30.33 16.69
C ALA A 66 12.76 -31.16 17.90
N SER A 67 11.59 -30.86 18.50
CA SER A 67 11.02 -31.61 19.61
C SER A 67 10.24 -32.86 19.18
N GLY A 68 10.14 -33.13 17.88
CA GLY A 68 9.40 -34.27 17.33
C GLY A 68 7.88 -34.16 17.44
N ARG A 69 7.34 -33.00 17.86
CA ARG A 69 5.89 -32.72 17.89
C ARG A 69 5.30 -32.54 16.50
N SER A 70 6.13 -32.14 15.54
CA SER A 70 5.79 -32.05 14.13
C SER A 70 6.77 -32.88 13.32
N SER A 71 6.25 -33.64 12.34
CA SER A 71 7.07 -34.33 11.33
C SER A 71 7.12 -33.56 10.00
N ASN A 72 6.48 -32.39 9.94
CA ASN A 72 6.36 -31.62 8.72
C ASN A 72 7.55 -30.67 8.53
N ILE A 73 8.67 -31.25 8.08
CA ILE A 73 9.88 -30.48 7.75
C ILE A 73 9.64 -29.48 6.61
N HIS A 74 8.76 -29.80 5.67
CA HIS A 74 8.50 -28.93 4.50
C HIS A 74 7.83 -27.62 4.92
N GLU A 75 6.81 -27.71 5.78
CA GLU A 75 6.12 -26.54 6.32
C GLU A 75 7.05 -25.69 7.21
N THR A 76 7.90 -26.35 8.00
CA THR A 76 8.90 -25.66 8.83
C THR A 76 9.89 -24.89 7.95
N MET A 77 10.48 -25.55 6.96
CA MET A 77 11.43 -24.92 6.03
C MET A 77 10.76 -23.78 5.25
N LEU A 78 9.49 -23.92 4.86
CA LEU A 78 8.74 -22.87 4.20
C LEU A 78 8.53 -21.65 5.13
N ALA A 79 8.18 -21.89 6.39
CA ALA A 79 8.01 -20.82 7.38
C ALA A 79 9.33 -20.07 7.62
N VAL A 80 10.44 -20.79 7.80
CA VAL A 80 11.79 -20.20 7.93
C VAL A 80 12.15 -19.37 6.70
N THR A 81 11.98 -19.93 5.49
CA THR A 81 12.29 -19.23 4.24
C THR A 81 11.47 -17.95 4.08
N LYS A 82 10.17 -17.98 4.43
CA LYS A 82 9.30 -16.80 4.42
C LYS A 82 9.78 -15.73 5.40
N ALA A 83 10.15 -16.13 6.62
CA ALA A 83 10.65 -15.22 7.64
C ALA A 83 11.97 -14.55 7.20
N GLU A 84 12.90 -15.32 6.64
CA GLU A 84 14.17 -14.79 6.11
C GLU A 84 13.95 -13.80 4.96
N LEU A 85 13.09 -14.14 4.00
CA LEU A 85 12.76 -13.24 2.90
C LEU A 85 12.14 -11.94 3.41
N GLY A 86 11.15 -12.03 4.30
CA GLY A 86 10.49 -10.86 4.89
C GLY A 86 11.47 -9.98 5.67
N PHE A 87 12.37 -10.58 6.45
CA PHE A 87 13.41 -9.86 7.17
C PHE A 87 14.37 -9.11 6.23
N ASN A 88 14.85 -9.79 5.17
CA ASN A 88 15.72 -9.17 4.18
C ASN A 88 15.05 -7.98 3.49
N MET A 89 13.76 -8.10 3.16
CA MET A 89 12.97 -6.99 2.62
C MET A 89 12.86 -5.83 3.61
N MET A 90 12.62 -6.11 4.90
CA MET A 90 12.56 -5.08 5.94
C MET A 90 13.88 -4.33 6.09
N VAL A 91 15.03 -5.02 6.02
CA VAL A 91 16.35 -4.38 6.06
C VAL A 91 16.53 -3.43 4.87
N GLN A 92 16.14 -3.85 3.67
CA GLN A 92 16.18 -2.97 2.49
C GLN A 92 15.27 -1.76 2.65
N MET A 93 14.06 -1.96 3.17
CA MET A 93 13.12 -0.88 3.44
C MET A 93 13.67 0.10 4.47
N ARG A 94 14.28 -0.38 5.57
CA ARG A 94 14.96 0.46 6.58
C ARG A 94 16.00 1.36 5.92
N ASN A 95 16.84 0.79 5.05
CA ASN A 95 17.87 1.56 4.35
C ASN A 95 17.23 2.64 3.46
N LYS A 96 16.17 2.31 2.71
CA LYS A 96 15.47 3.27 1.86
C LYS A 96 14.77 4.39 2.64
N VAL A 97 14.22 4.09 3.82
CA VAL A 97 13.62 5.12 4.69
C VAL A 97 14.69 6.09 5.20
N ILE A 98 15.86 5.58 5.59
CA ILE A 98 16.99 6.42 6.02
C ILE A 98 17.47 7.31 4.85
N GLU A 99 17.62 6.74 3.66
CA GLU A 99 18.01 7.48 2.46
C GLU A 99 16.98 8.57 2.11
N ALA A 100 15.69 8.26 2.15
CA ALA A 100 14.61 9.21 1.89
C ALA A 100 14.61 10.37 2.89
N TYR A 101 14.83 10.08 4.17
CA TYR A 101 14.98 11.11 5.20
C TYR A 101 16.18 12.02 4.93
N GLN A 102 17.34 11.45 4.57
CA GLN A 102 18.53 12.22 4.20
C GLN A 102 18.31 13.09 2.96
N GLU A 103 17.56 12.60 1.96
CA GLU A 103 17.25 13.34 0.74
C GLU A 103 16.35 14.55 1.02
N VAL A 104 15.32 14.39 1.86
CA VAL A 104 14.46 15.51 2.28
C VAL A 104 15.27 16.59 2.99
N MET A 105 16.27 16.22 3.81
CA MET A 105 17.16 17.20 4.44
C MET A 105 18.07 17.92 3.45
N ARG A 106 18.55 17.23 2.40
CA ARG A 106 19.36 17.85 1.33
C ARG A 106 18.57 18.81 0.45
N MET A 107 17.26 18.64 0.32
CA MET A 107 16.41 19.58 -0.42
C MET A 107 16.16 20.92 0.29
N GLN A 108 16.37 21.01 1.61
CA GLN A 108 16.02 22.18 2.42
C GLN A 108 17.18 23.14 2.69
N VAL A 109 18.37 22.88 2.12
CA VAL A 109 19.55 23.78 2.22
C VAL A 109 19.73 24.62 0.97
#